data_AF-A0A2S6CMB8-F1
#
_entry.id   AF-A0A2S6CMB8-F1
#
_cell.length_a   1.000
_cell.length_b   1.000
_cell.length_c   1.000
_cell.angle_alpha   90.00
_cell.angle_beta   90.00
_cell.angle_gamma   90.00
#
_symmetry.space_group_name_H-M   'P 1'
#
loop_
_entity.id
_entity.type
_entity.pdbx_description
1 polymer ?
#
loop_
_entity_poly.entity_id
_entity_poly.type
_entity_poly.pdbx_seq_one_letter_code
_entity_poly.pdbx_strand_id
1 'polypeptide(L)'
;MDVELIDLVRNEMAKRSSLHQEPPLPLAEIVVMILVLNPPLTKHAILEYLFDHVYYYHQLALAFSCQWVSSGQHYNVFSRFRTEFFHVFDLFDVPLIHSNPRAGTSESTLATWTVSSSAVRLFLTSRLFPENEKVDGFPFLRLPPDLRMLVYEFALLLPKSGILMDSSDMLYNRTPRWSFRPELKVFSRGQDSFEQVLGTHPESEPALTPRERGRDLFANFLYRSTLTCGLYGTHLALLVTCKQVYQEAMPVFYGQNNFVCRSLDQLQVFLEATPKARRAHISRITFYYDAYCRRGTHAALRMLKEQERLHTLHVWISEFDWLKVTTTTRPLVRKYKNVSDIPAIQILRSIRGLKEVTFHGDCDTVRYLVGSDMTKEKAFPLTFKAKAKVRRPEVTQLKSTE
;
A
#
# COMPACT_ATOMS: atom_id res chain seq x y z
N MET A 1 21.81 16.59 -18.72
CA MET A 1 22.36 15.34 -18.16
C MET A 1 23.88 15.38 -18.34
N ASP A 2 24.64 14.77 -17.45
CA ASP A 2 26.11 14.77 -17.49
C ASP A 2 26.64 14.00 -18.73
N VAL A 3 27.58 14.61 -19.47
CA VAL A 3 28.16 14.04 -20.71
C VAL A 3 28.91 12.75 -20.41
N GLU A 4 29.64 12.69 -19.29
CA GLU A 4 30.38 11.50 -18.89
C GLU A 4 29.44 10.30 -18.69
N LEU A 5 28.31 10.53 -18.00
CA LEU A 5 27.31 9.49 -17.76
C LEU A 5 26.68 8.99 -19.08
N ILE A 6 26.39 9.91 -20.01
CA ILE A 6 25.86 9.55 -21.33
C ILE A 6 26.85 8.64 -22.07
N ASP A 7 28.13 8.97 -22.05
CA ASP A 7 29.16 8.18 -22.74
C ASP A 7 29.37 6.80 -22.10
N LEU A 8 29.36 6.72 -20.76
CA LEU A 8 29.41 5.44 -20.03
C LEU A 8 28.22 4.54 -20.40
N VAL A 9 27.00 5.09 -20.38
CA VAL A 9 25.80 4.34 -20.74
C VAL A 9 25.80 3.95 -22.22
N ARG A 10 26.23 4.83 -23.12
CA ARG A 10 26.33 4.53 -24.56
C ARG A 10 27.28 3.37 -24.80
N ASN A 11 28.46 3.40 -24.16
CA ASN A 11 29.44 2.32 -24.26
C ASN A 11 28.88 0.99 -23.73
N GLU A 12 28.13 1.03 -22.62
CA GLU A 12 27.53 -0.18 -22.05
C GLU A 12 26.41 -0.77 -22.92
N MET A 13 25.56 0.08 -23.51
CA MET A 13 24.53 -0.34 -24.47
C MET A 13 25.13 -0.89 -25.76
N ALA A 14 26.19 -0.27 -26.28
CA ALA A 14 26.86 -0.67 -27.52
C ALA A 14 27.43 -2.10 -27.43
N LYS A 15 28.01 -2.48 -26.29
CA LYS A 15 28.53 -3.84 -26.04
C LYS A 15 27.48 -4.95 -26.24
N ARG A 16 26.19 -4.61 -26.14
CA ARG A 16 25.09 -5.57 -26.02
C ARG A 16 24.08 -5.49 -27.15
N SER A 17 24.12 -4.44 -27.97
CA SER A 17 23.15 -4.18 -29.04
C SER A 17 23.18 -5.24 -30.15
N SER A 18 24.31 -5.92 -30.35
CA SER A 18 24.49 -6.94 -31.39
C SER A 18 24.21 -8.38 -30.95
N LEU A 19 23.78 -8.61 -29.70
CA LEU A 19 23.54 -9.96 -29.21
C LEU A 19 22.22 -10.51 -29.75
N HIS A 20 22.26 -11.69 -30.35
CA HIS A 20 21.06 -12.45 -30.76
C HIS A 20 20.32 -13.09 -29.58
N GLN A 21 20.95 -13.12 -28.40
CA GLN A 21 20.40 -13.66 -27.16
C GLN A 21 19.77 -12.55 -26.33
N GLU A 22 18.93 -12.95 -25.36
CA GLU A 22 18.36 -12.02 -24.39
C GLU A 22 19.50 -11.25 -23.69
N PRO A 23 19.44 -9.90 -23.66
CA PRO A 23 20.47 -9.12 -23.02
C PRO A 23 20.63 -9.55 -21.54
N PRO A 24 21.86 -9.73 -21.03
CA PRO A 24 22.08 -10.04 -19.62
C PRO A 24 21.94 -8.78 -18.74
N LEU A 25 20.88 -8.00 -18.99
CA LEU A 25 20.45 -6.84 -18.21
C LEU A 25 18.97 -7.02 -17.88
N PRO A 26 18.56 -6.76 -16.64
CA PRO A 26 17.15 -6.54 -16.33
C PRO A 26 16.56 -5.45 -17.23
N LEU A 27 15.33 -5.64 -17.69
CA LEU A 27 14.64 -4.68 -18.56
C LEU A 27 14.56 -3.27 -17.94
N ALA A 28 14.46 -3.17 -16.61
CA ALA A 28 14.50 -1.90 -15.89
C ALA A 28 15.81 -1.12 -16.08
N GLU A 29 16.96 -1.80 -16.09
CA GLU A 29 18.27 -1.18 -16.37
C GLU A 29 18.31 -0.64 -17.80
N ILE A 30 17.80 -1.40 -18.76
CA ILE A 30 17.76 -0.98 -20.17
C ILE A 30 16.86 0.25 -20.34
N VAL A 31 15.67 0.27 -19.74
CA VAL A 31 14.76 1.42 -19.79
C VAL A 31 15.43 2.68 -19.22
N VAL A 32 16.13 2.56 -18.09
CA VAL A 32 16.88 3.68 -17.49
C VAL A 32 18.00 4.14 -18.41
N MET A 33 18.75 3.22 -19.04
CA MET A 33 19.79 3.56 -20.01
C MET A 33 19.24 4.29 -21.24
N ILE A 34 18.08 3.87 -21.78
CA ILE A 34 17.42 4.56 -22.89
C ILE A 34 17.04 5.99 -22.49
N LEU A 35 16.50 6.17 -21.29
CA LEU A 35 16.15 7.48 -20.73
C LEU A 35 17.35 8.36 -20.42
N VAL A 36 18.54 7.80 -20.22
CA VAL A 36 19.79 8.57 -20.14
C VAL A 36 20.19 9.13 -21.50
N LEU A 37 20.06 8.32 -22.55
CA LEU A 37 20.48 8.68 -23.89
C LEU A 37 19.55 9.71 -24.55
N ASN A 38 18.24 9.64 -24.30
CA ASN A 38 17.26 10.46 -25.01
C ASN A 38 16.12 11.04 -24.12
N PRO A 39 16.37 11.66 -22.95
CA PRO A 39 15.28 12.21 -22.13
C PRO A 39 14.67 13.49 -22.74
N PRO A 40 13.36 13.76 -22.59
CA PRO A 40 12.29 12.92 -22.05
C PRO A 40 11.63 12.03 -23.11
N LEU A 41 11.16 10.82 -22.75
CA LEU A 41 10.43 9.92 -23.68
C LEU A 41 9.09 9.45 -23.13
N THR A 42 8.14 9.18 -24.02
CA THR A 42 6.92 8.43 -23.68
C THR A 42 7.22 6.93 -23.55
N LYS A 43 6.33 6.17 -22.89
CA LYS A 43 6.47 4.70 -22.84
C LYS A 43 6.55 4.08 -24.24
N HIS A 44 5.81 4.65 -25.20
CA HIS A 44 5.84 4.19 -26.58
C HIS A 44 7.18 4.45 -27.25
N ALA A 45 7.73 5.67 -27.12
CA ALA A 45 9.03 6.02 -27.70
C ALA A 45 10.18 5.20 -27.08
N ILE A 46 10.11 4.87 -25.78
CA ILE A 46 11.08 3.96 -25.14
C ILE A 46 11.00 2.56 -25.76
N LEU A 47 9.77 2.07 -26.02
CA LEU A 47 9.55 0.76 -26.62
C LEU A 47 10.04 0.71 -28.08
N GLU A 48 9.77 1.76 -28.86
CA GLU A 48 10.29 1.92 -30.22
C GLU A 48 11.82 1.92 -30.21
N TYR A 49 12.44 2.73 -29.34
CA TYR A 49 13.90 2.75 -29.21
C TYR A 49 14.47 1.37 -28.89
N LEU A 50 13.82 0.63 -27.98
CA LEU A 50 14.21 -0.72 -27.62
C LEU A 50 14.17 -1.66 -28.83
N PHE A 51 13.12 -1.58 -29.66
CA PHE A 51 13.00 -2.38 -30.88
C PHE A 51 13.97 -1.96 -31.99
N ASP A 52 14.38 -0.70 -32.04
CA ASP A 52 15.30 -0.21 -33.06
C ASP A 52 16.76 -0.53 -32.72
N HIS A 53 17.12 -0.54 -31.43
CA HIS A 53 18.51 -0.59 -30.99
C HIS A 53 18.91 -1.90 -30.30
N VAL A 54 17.96 -2.73 -29.86
CA VAL A 54 18.27 -4.00 -29.19
C VAL A 54 17.72 -5.16 -30.01
N TYR A 55 18.62 -5.80 -30.76
CA TYR A 55 18.28 -6.83 -31.76
C TYR A 55 17.36 -7.93 -31.22
N TYR A 56 17.59 -8.42 -30.00
CA TYR A 56 16.73 -9.44 -29.39
C TYR A 56 15.26 -9.03 -29.31
N TYR A 57 14.97 -7.82 -28.81
CA TYR A 57 13.59 -7.34 -28.68
C TYR A 57 12.98 -6.98 -30.04
N HIS A 58 13.79 -6.53 -31.00
CA HIS A 58 13.37 -6.38 -32.40
C HIS A 58 12.83 -7.69 -32.97
N GLN A 59 13.61 -8.78 -32.85
CA GLN A 59 13.21 -10.10 -33.33
C GLN A 59 11.96 -10.61 -32.60
N LEU A 60 11.85 -10.35 -31.30
CA LEU A 60 10.65 -10.70 -30.53
C LEU A 60 9.39 -9.99 -31.05
N ALA A 61 9.51 -8.70 -31.38
CA ALA A 61 8.42 -7.91 -31.96
C ALA A 61 8.06 -8.35 -33.40
N LEU A 62 9.05 -8.64 -34.25
CA LEU A 62 8.83 -9.19 -35.58
C LEU A 62 8.14 -10.56 -35.53
N ALA A 63 8.62 -11.46 -34.66
CA ALA A 63 8.03 -12.78 -34.48
C ALA A 63 6.56 -12.67 -34.05
N PHE A 64 6.24 -11.76 -33.13
CA PHE A 64 4.85 -11.50 -32.73
C PHE A 64 3.98 -10.99 -33.89
N SER A 65 4.52 -10.07 -34.71
CA SER A 65 3.79 -9.47 -35.84
C SER A 65 3.53 -10.46 -36.97
N CYS A 66 4.50 -11.34 -37.26
CA CYS A 66 4.39 -12.34 -38.33
C CYS A 66 3.55 -13.57 -37.95
N GLN A 67 3.42 -13.89 -36.66
CA GLN A 67 2.81 -15.15 -36.21
C GLN A 67 1.35 -15.05 -35.77
N TRP A 68 0.61 -14.06 -36.26
CA TRP A 68 -0.82 -13.91 -35.99
C TRP A 68 -1.71 -15.11 -36.41
N VAL A 69 -1.17 -16.20 -36.99
CA VAL A 69 -1.97 -17.28 -37.59
C VAL A 69 -1.69 -18.72 -37.11
N SER A 70 -0.59 -19.08 -36.41
CA SER A 70 -0.33 -20.54 -36.26
C SER A 70 0.39 -21.12 -35.03
N SER A 71 0.97 -20.36 -34.08
CA SER A 71 1.53 -20.97 -32.86
C SER A 71 1.37 -20.11 -31.60
N GLY A 72 0.65 -20.62 -30.60
CA GLY A 72 0.38 -19.91 -29.35
C GLY A 72 1.61 -19.65 -28.46
N GLN A 73 2.78 -20.22 -28.77
CA GLN A 73 3.98 -20.09 -27.94
C GLN A 73 4.57 -18.67 -27.97
N HIS A 74 4.69 -18.04 -29.13
CA HIS A 74 5.31 -16.71 -29.22
C HIS A 74 4.40 -15.60 -28.71
N TYR A 75 3.07 -15.76 -28.81
CA TYR A 75 2.10 -14.87 -28.18
C TYR A 75 2.36 -14.76 -26.67
N ASN A 76 2.63 -15.89 -26.01
CA ASN A 76 2.92 -15.91 -24.57
C ASN A 76 4.22 -15.18 -24.24
N VAL A 77 5.27 -15.33 -25.04
CA VAL A 77 6.57 -14.66 -24.80
C VAL A 77 6.44 -13.14 -24.97
N PHE A 78 5.83 -12.67 -26.07
CA PHE A 78 5.65 -11.23 -26.29
C PHE A 78 4.67 -10.61 -25.27
N SER A 79 3.59 -11.32 -24.93
CA SER A 79 2.65 -10.86 -23.88
C SER A 79 3.36 -10.75 -22.52
N ARG A 80 4.24 -11.69 -22.20
CA ARG A 80 5.06 -11.64 -20.98
C ARG A 80 6.01 -10.44 -21.02
N PHE A 81 6.78 -10.28 -22.09
CA PHE A 81 7.67 -9.13 -22.28
C PHE A 81 6.91 -7.81 -22.17
N ARG A 82 5.77 -7.67 -22.84
CA ARG A 82 4.93 -6.46 -22.77
C ARG A 82 4.50 -6.18 -21.33
N THR A 83 4.09 -7.22 -20.60
CA THR A 83 3.71 -7.09 -19.18
C THR A 83 4.89 -6.65 -18.34
N GLU A 84 6.05 -7.28 -18.49
CA GLU A 84 7.28 -6.92 -17.79
C GLU A 84 7.73 -5.49 -18.12
N PHE A 85 7.65 -5.07 -19.39
CA PHE A 85 7.98 -3.72 -19.83
C PHE A 85 7.10 -2.67 -19.15
N PHE A 86 5.78 -2.85 -19.16
CA PHE A 86 4.89 -1.90 -18.49
C PHE A 86 5.09 -1.90 -16.98
N HIS A 87 5.39 -3.08 -16.41
CA HIS A 87 5.67 -3.23 -14.98
C HIS A 87 6.90 -2.45 -14.51
N VAL A 88 7.93 -2.27 -15.36
CA VAL A 88 9.11 -1.45 -15.03
C VAL A 88 8.73 -0.04 -14.56
N PHE A 89 7.70 0.55 -15.16
CA PHE A 89 7.23 1.90 -14.82
C PHE A 89 6.44 1.97 -13.51
N ASP A 90 6.05 0.80 -13.00
CA ASP A 90 5.37 0.66 -11.72
C ASP A 90 6.37 0.24 -10.62
N LEU A 91 7.64 -0.01 -10.92
CA LEU A 91 8.62 -0.40 -9.90
C LEU A 91 9.08 0.81 -9.07
N PHE A 92 9.02 0.69 -7.74
CA PHE A 92 9.38 1.76 -6.80
C PHE A 92 10.88 2.09 -6.82
N ASP A 93 11.73 1.06 -6.96
CA ASP A 93 13.18 1.20 -6.86
C ASP A 93 13.83 1.68 -8.17
N VAL A 94 13.07 1.79 -9.26
CA VAL A 94 13.57 2.28 -10.55
C VAL A 94 13.47 3.80 -10.55
N PRO A 95 14.56 4.54 -10.85
CA PRO A 95 14.65 5.99 -10.66
C PRO A 95 13.92 6.81 -11.74
N LEU A 96 12.69 6.42 -12.08
CA LEU A 96 11.89 7.03 -13.12
C LEU A 96 11.12 8.23 -12.57
N ILE A 97 11.26 9.37 -13.23
CA ILE A 97 10.54 10.61 -12.92
C ILE A 97 9.47 10.80 -13.99
N HIS A 98 8.22 10.74 -13.55
CA HIS A 98 7.05 10.92 -14.38
C HIS A 98 6.71 12.41 -14.51
N SER A 99 6.74 12.94 -15.73
CA SER A 99 6.30 14.30 -16.06
C SER A 99 4.97 14.23 -16.78
N ASN A 100 3.87 14.49 -16.08
CA ASN A 100 2.55 14.58 -16.69
C ASN A 100 2.24 16.03 -17.05
N PRO A 101 2.10 16.39 -18.35
CA PRO A 101 1.83 17.77 -18.73
C PRO A 101 0.49 18.30 -18.25
N ARG A 102 -0.50 17.44 -17.91
CA ARG A 102 -1.81 17.88 -17.37
C ARG A 102 -2.41 16.86 -16.40
N ALA A 103 -2.54 17.23 -15.13
CA ALA A 103 -3.27 16.45 -14.14
C ALA A 103 -4.77 16.46 -14.49
N GLY A 104 -5.27 15.39 -15.11
CA GLY A 104 -6.72 15.21 -15.30
C GLY A 104 -7.15 14.38 -16.51
N THR A 105 -6.31 14.25 -17.54
CA THR A 105 -6.66 13.42 -18.72
C THR A 105 -6.14 12.01 -18.54
N SER A 106 -7.00 11.01 -18.75
CA SER A 106 -6.69 9.58 -18.64
C SER A 106 -5.69 9.07 -19.69
N GLU A 107 -5.14 9.94 -20.54
CA GLU A 107 -4.19 9.58 -21.58
C GLU A 107 -2.77 9.39 -21.02
N SER A 108 -2.60 8.23 -20.40
CA SER A 108 -1.31 7.65 -19.97
C SER A 108 -0.28 7.58 -21.11
N THR A 109 -0.71 7.60 -22.37
CA THR A 109 0.15 7.46 -23.56
C THR A 109 1.04 8.67 -23.82
N LEU A 110 0.60 9.88 -23.45
CA LEU A 110 1.36 11.13 -23.66
C LEU A 110 2.28 11.49 -22.49
N ALA A 111 2.19 10.75 -21.39
CA ALA A 111 3.07 10.95 -20.25
C ALA A 111 4.53 10.70 -20.64
N THR A 112 5.39 11.65 -20.27
CA THR A 112 6.83 11.54 -20.52
C THR A 112 7.57 11.15 -19.25
N TRP A 113 8.67 10.44 -19.43
CA TRP A 113 9.51 9.90 -18.38
C TRP A 113 10.93 10.43 -18.55
N THR A 114 11.57 10.69 -17.41
CA THR A 114 12.96 11.15 -17.31
C THR A 114 13.64 10.45 -16.14
N VAL A 115 14.95 10.67 -15.99
CA VAL A 115 15.75 10.16 -14.87
C VAL A 115 16.71 11.23 -14.37
N SER A 116 17.01 11.23 -13.07
CA SER A 116 18.05 12.09 -12.50
C SER A 116 19.43 11.44 -12.64
N SER A 117 20.45 12.22 -12.99
CA SER A 117 21.83 11.72 -13.14
C SER A 117 22.37 11.05 -11.87
N SER A 118 22.07 11.58 -10.69
CA SER A 118 22.50 10.98 -9.41
C SER A 118 21.85 9.63 -9.16
N ALA A 119 20.55 9.53 -9.43
CA ALA A 119 19.78 8.31 -9.24
C ALA A 119 20.18 7.21 -10.23
N VAL A 120 20.49 7.58 -11.48
CA VAL A 120 21.03 6.66 -12.49
C VAL A 120 22.38 6.09 -12.07
N ARG A 121 23.31 6.93 -11.59
CA ARG A 121 24.64 6.47 -11.15
C ARG A 121 24.51 5.43 -10.05
N LEU A 122 23.61 5.65 -9.08
CA LEU A 122 23.32 4.69 -8.02
C LEU A 122 22.67 3.40 -8.56
N PHE A 123 21.61 3.53 -9.37
CA PHE A 123 20.85 2.40 -9.89
C PHE A 123 21.68 1.49 -10.81
N LEU A 124 22.55 2.08 -11.63
CA LEU A 124 23.42 1.37 -12.57
C LEU A 124 24.85 1.16 -12.02
N THR A 125 25.08 1.33 -10.72
CA THR A 125 26.44 1.29 -10.12
C THR A 125 27.21 0.05 -10.56
N SER A 126 26.58 -1.13 -10.45
CA SER A 126 27.19 -2.42 -10.77
C SER A 126 27.57 -2.58 -12.25
N ARG A 127 27.04 -1.73 -13.13
CA ARG A 127 27.30 -1.75 -14.58
C ARG A 127 28.32 -0.71 -15.00
N LEU A 128 28.17 0.51 -14.46
CA LEU A 128 29.00 1.65 -14.84
C LEU A 128 30.36 1.63 -14.14
N PHE A 129 30.44 1.03 -12.94
CA PHE A 129 31.65 0.95 -12.13
C PHE A 129 31.92 -0.53 -11.81
N PRO A 130 32.52 -1.29 -12.75
CA PRO A 130 32.84 -2.70 -12.52
C PRO A 130 33.71 -2.87 -11.27
N GLU A 131 33.51 -3.99 -10.55
CA GLU A 131 33.99 -4.36 -9.19
C GLU A 131 35.49 -4.21 -8.87
N ASN A 132 36.29 -3.59 -9.75
CA ASN A 132 37.71 -3.33 -9.54
C ASN A 132 37.98 -2.37 -8.39
N GLU A 133 37.00 -1.58 -7.95
CA GLU A 133 36.98 -0.96 -6.63
C GLU A 133 36.15 -1.84 -5.70
N LYS A 134 36.76 -2.90 -5.15
CA LYS A 134 36.24 -3.54 -3.94
C LYS A 134 36.30 -2.50 -2.82
N VAL A 135 35.26 -1.68 -2.73
CA VAL A 135 35.06 -0.82 -1.58
C VAL A 135 34.90 -1.76 -0.40
N ASP A 136 35.88 -1.75 0.50
CA ASP A 136 35.78 -2.45 1.78
C ASP A 136 34.40 -2.19 2.37
N GLY A 137 33.71 -3.26 2.76
CA GLY A 137 32.30 -3.17 3.17
C GLY A 137 32.07 -2.01 4.14
N PHE A 138 31.09 -1.17 3.83
CA PHE A 138 30.81 0.02 4.62
C PHE A 138 30.58 -0.36 6.09
N PRO A 139 31.37 0.16 7.05
CA PRO A 139 31.32 -0.26 8.44
C PRO A 139 30.10 0.35 9.16
N PHE A 140 28.90 -0.04 8.72
CA PHE A 140 27.62 0.56 9.09
C PHE A 140 27.41 0.63 10.62
N LEU A 141 27.81 -0.41 11.35
CA LEU A 141 27.69 -0.46 12.81
C LEU A 141 28.66 0.48 13.56
N ARG A 142 29.68 1.01 12.88
CA ARG A 142 30.57 2.04 13.45
C ARG A 142 29.99 3.45 13.35
N LEU A 143 28.91 3.65 12.59
CA LEU A 143 28.20 4.91 12.58
C LEU A 143 27.59 5.20 13.95
N PRO A 144 27.49 6.47 14.38
CA PRO A 144 26.65 6.85 15.51
C PRO A 144 25.19 6.39 15.33
N PRO A 145 24.46 6.07 16.43
CA PRO A 145 23.07 5.62 16.36
C PRO A 145 22.16 6.54 15.52
N ASP A 146 22.31 7.85 15.65
CA ASP A 146 21.49 8.82 14.92
C ASP A 146 21.65 8.71 13.40
N LEU A 147 22.88 8.48 12.91
CA LEU A 147 23.12 8.28 11.49
C LEU A 147 22.57 6.94 10.99
N ARG A 148 22.64 5.88 11.81
CA ARG A 148 22.00 4.59 11.47
C ARG A 148 20.49 4.74 11.37
N MET A 149 19.89 5.50 12.28
CA MET A 149 18.46 5.82 12.25
C MET A 149 18.07 6.54 10.96
N LEU A 150 18.84 7.54 10.54
CA LEU A 150 18.60 8.21 9.24
C LEU A 150 18.65 7.20 8.08
N VAL A 151 19.62 6.29 8.06
CA VAL A 151 19.69 5.25 7.02
C VAL A 151 18.47 4.34 7.06
N TYR A 152 18.01 3.92 8.24
CA TYR A 152 16.78 3.14 8.37
C TYR A 152 15.56 3.92 7.88
N GLU A 153 15.49 5.21 8.19
CA GLU A 153 14.39 6.05 7.73
C GLU A 153 14.38 6.15 6.20
N PHE A 154 15.53 6.39 5.58
CA PHE A 154 15.65 6.41 4.12
C PHE A 154 15.32 5.05 3.48
N ALA A 155 15.68 3.94 4.11
CA ALA A 155 15.49 2.61 3.53
C ALA A 155 14.10 2.02 3.77
N LEU A 156 13.46 2.36 4.90
CA LEU A 156 12.26 1.67 5.38
C LEU A 156 11.03 2.58 5.51
N LEU A 157 11.18 3.91 5.48
CA LEU A 157 10.02 4.80 5.40
C LEU A 157 9.58 4.93 3.95
N LEU A 158 8.38 4.44 3.72
CA LEU A 158 7.72 4.50 2.43
C LEU A 158 6.80 5.73 2.40
N PRO A 159 6.33 6.14 1.20
CA PRO A 159 5.44 7.27 1.06
C PRO A 159 4.30 7.26 2.08
N LYS A 160 4.03 8.42 2.70
CA LYS A 160 3.02 8.57 3.79
C LYS A 160 1.62 8.14 3.39
N SER A 161 1.34 8.12 2.10
CA SER A 161 0.14 7.59 1.46
C SER A 161 -0.14 6.13 1.82
N GLY A 162 0.89 5.37 2.18
CA GLY A 162 0.83 4.07 2.80
C GLY A 162 1.41 2.95 1.97
N ILE A 163 1.39 1.78 2.58
CA ILE A 163 1.88 0.51 2.08
C ILE A 163 0.68 -0.39 1.88
N LEU A 164 0.30 -0.60 0.63
CA LEU A 164 -0.68 -1.61 0.28
C LEU A 164 -0.08 -3.01 0.47
N MET A 165 -0.66 -3.75 1.41
CA MET A 165 -0.31 -5.14 1.67
C MET A 165 -1.06 -6.03 0.68
N ASP A 166 -0.58 -6.16 -0.57
CA ASP A 166 -1.30 -6.93 -1.58
C ASP A 166 -1.18 -8.43 -1.35
N SER A 167 -2.31 -9.12 -1.45
CA SER A 167 -2.43 -10.56 -1.32
C SER A 167 -3.22 -11.13 -2.50
N SER A 168 -3.14 -10.50 -3.67
CA SER A 168 -3.88 -10.84 -4.88
C SER A 168 -3.81 -12.33 -5.25
N ASP A 169 -2.72 -13.01 -4.91
CA ASP A 169 -2.59 -14.48 -5.09
C ASP A 169 -3.57 -15.31 -4.24
N MET A 170 -4.05 -14.79 -3.10
CA MET A 170 -4.93 -15.53 -2.18
C MET A 170 -6.38 -15.67 -2.69
N LEU A 171 -6.87 -14.72 -3.47
CA LEU A 171 -8.30 -14.68 -3.83
C LEU A 171 -8.63 -15.57 -5.01
N TYR A 172 -7.65 -15.85 -5.88
CA TYR A 172 -7.88 -16.58 -7.12
C TYR A 172 -7.28 -17.98 -7.13
N ASN A 173 -6.25 -18.24 -6.32
CA ASN A 173 -5.57 -19.53 -6.30
C ASN A 173 -5.80 -20.27 -4.98
N ARG A 174 -6.10 -21.58 -5.06
CA ARG A 174 -6.09 -22.52 -3.92
C ARG A 174 -4.66 -22.76 -3.39
N THR A 175 -3.76 -21.80 -3.55
CA THR A 175 -2.41 -21.88 -3.03
C THR A 175 -2.50 -21.95 -1.51
N PRO A 176 -1.77 -22.88 -0.87
CA PRO A 176 -1.81 -22.98 0.57
C PRO A 176 -1.35 -21.68 1.23
N ARG A 177 -1.93 -21.31 2.37
CA ARG A 177 -1.63 -20.05 3.09
C ARG A 177 -0.13 -19.84 3.36
N TRP A 178 0.69 -20.88 3.39
CA TRP A 178 2.13 -20.83 3.64
C TRP A 178 3.01 -20.54 2.42
N SER A 179 2.52 -20.64 1.18
CA SER A 179 3.29 -20.21 -0.01
C SER A 179 3.16 -18.71 -0.30
N PHE A 180 2.60 -17.97 0.65
CA PHE A 180 2.33 -16.55 0.57
C PHE A 180 3.61 -15.73 0.46
N ARG A 181 3.76 -14.99 -0.64
CA ARG A 181 4.76 -13.95 -0.81
C ARG A 181 4.03 -12.62 -0.99
N PRO A 182 3.79 -11.87 0.10
CA PRO A 182 3.15 -10.57 -0.04
C PRO A 182 4.01 -9.69 -0.94
N GLU A 183 3.37 -9.08 -1.92
CA GLU A 183 3.98 -7.97 -2.65
C GLU A 183 3.75 -6.70 -1.85
N LEU A 184 4.82 -5.93 -1.69
CA LEU A 184 4.77 -4.64 -1.04
C LEU A 184 4.46 -3.61 -2.13
N LYS A 185 3.32 -2.94 -2.05
CA LYS A 185 2.96 -1.86 -2.98
C LYS A 185 2.87 -0.56 -2.19
N VAL A 186 3.33 0.54 -2.75
CA VAL A 186 3.30 1.86 -2.11
C VAL A 186 2.56 2.84 -2.97
N PHE A 187 1.83 3.76 -2.38
CA PHE A 187 1.09 4.74 -3.16
C PHE A 187 2.00 5.90 -3.57
N SER A 188 2.10 6.20 -4.85
CA SER A 188 2.84 7.34 -5.39
C SER A 188 2.19 8.69 -5.05
N ARG A 189 0.91 8.69 -4.68
CA ARG A 189 0.14 9.91 -4.34
C ARG A 189 -0.39 9.86 -2.92
N GLY A 190 -0.37 11.01 -2.24
CA GLY A 190 -0.94 11.19 -0.89
C GLY A 190 -2.41 10.79 -0.81
N GLN A 191 -2.86 10.27 0.34
CA GLN A 191 -4.28 9.93 0.55
C GLN A 191 -5.21 11.13 0.39
N ASP A 192 -4.75 12.34 0.77
CA ASP A 192 -5.54 13.58 0.65
C ASP A 192 -5.88 13.93 -0.81
N SER A 193 -5.05 13.50 -1.76
CA SER A 193 -5.34 13.66 -3.20
C SER A 193 -6.52 12.81 -3.65
N PHE A 194 -6.93 11.81 -2.86
CA PHE A 194 -8.01 10.92 -3.23
C PHE A 194 -9.40 11.54 -3.08
N GLU A 195 -9.63 12.36 -2.05
CA GLU A 195 -10.89 13.13 -1.96
C GLU A 195 -11.04 14.06 -3.17
N GLN A 196 -9.92 14.59 -3.68
CA GLN A 196 -9.91 15.35 -4.93
C GLN A 196 -10.24 14.48 -6.14
N VAL A 197 -9.68 13.27 -6.24
CA VAL A 197 -9.99 12.32 -7.33
C VAL A 197 -11.47 11.90 -7.29
N LEU A 198 -12.02 11.63 -6.11
CA LEU A 198 -13.44 11.33 -5.91
C LEU A 198 -14.35 12.47 -6.38
N GLY A 199 -13.98 13.72 -6.09
CA GLY A 199 -14.73 14.89 -6.53
C GLY A 199 -14.67 15.17 -8.04
N THR A 200 -13.67 14.62 -8.74
CA THR A 200 -13.48 14.85 -10.19
C THR A 200 -14.14 13.81 -11.09
N HIS A 201 -14.73 12.74 -10.56
CA HIS A 201 -15.46 11.80 -11.42
C HIS A 201 -16.79 12.47 -11.85
N PRO A 202 -16.96 12.78 -13.14
CA PRO A 202 -18.17 13.42 -13.63
C PRO A 202 -19.35 12.49 -13.38
N GLU A 203 -20.53 13.07 -13.09
CA GLU A 203 -21.82 12.37 -12.95
C GLU A 203 -22.23 11.55 -14.21
N SER A 204 -21.37 11.47 -15.21
CA SER A 204 -21.60 10.96 -16.55
C SER A 204 -21.27 9.48 -16.75
N GLU A 205 -20.94 8.69 -15.72
CA GLU A 205 -20.90 7.22 -15.83
C GLU A 205 -22.25 6.62 -15.39
N PRO A 206 -23.21 6.37 -16.31
CA PRO A 206 -24.62 6.18 -15.96
C PRO A 206 -24.98 4.74 -15.56
N ALA A 207 -24.04 3.88 -15.14
CA ALA A 207 -24.31 2.44 -15.00
C ALA A 207 -23.84 1.78 -13.70
N LEU A 208 -22.97 2.40 -12.90
CA LEU A 208 -22.48 1.76 -11.67
C LEU A 208 -23.41 2.07 -10.49
N THR A 209 -23.86 1.02 -9.81
CA THR A 209 -24.52 1.15 -8.51
C THR A 209 -23.59 1.88 -7.53
N PRO A 210 -24.10 2.58 -6.51
CA PRO A 210 -23.25 3.24 -5.49
C PRO A 210 -22.17 2.32 -4.90
N ARG A 211 -22.45 1.01 -4.81
CA ARG A 211 -21.48 -0.03 -4.42
C ARG A 211 -20.36 -0.24 -5.41
N GLU A 212 -20.71 -0.48 -6.67
CA GLU A 212 -19.72 -0.66 -7.72
C GLU A 212 -18.87 0.59 -7.82
N ARG A 213 -19.49 1.77 -7.65
CA ARG A 213 -18.78 3.04 -7.56
C ARG A 213 -17.80 3.07 -6.37
N GLY A 214 -18.23 2.80 -5.13
CA GLY A 214 -17.32 2.82 -3.98
C GLY A 214 -16.16 1.81 -4.08
N ARG A 215 -16.46 0.59 -4.54
CA ARG A 215 -15.47 -0.46 -4.76
C ARG A 215 -14.53 -0.13 -5.92
N ASP A 216 -15.06 0.31 -7.05
CA ASP A 216 -14.25 0.71 -8.21
C ASP A 216 -13.43 1.95 -7.90
N LEU A 217 -13.93 2.92 -7.15
CA LEU A 217 -13.16 4.10 -6.80
C LEU A 217 -11.98 3.74 -5.90
N PHE A 218 -12.22 2.91 -4.87
CA PHE A 218 -11.14 2.43 -4.02
C PHE A 218 -10.18 1.51 -4.79
N ALA A 219 -10.67 0.61 -5.64
CA ALA A 219 -9.84 -0.23 -6.50
C ALA A 219 -9.05 0.59 -7.53
N ASN A 220 -9.68 1.51 -8.24
CA ASN A 220 -9.04 2.39 -9.23
C ASN A 220 -7.99 3.27 -8.56
N PHE A 221 -8.25 3.78 -7.35
CA PHE A 221 -7.23 4.46 -6.56
C PHE A 221 -6.03 3.57 -6.27
N LEU A 222 -6.32 2.36 -5.79
CA LEU A 222 -5.32 1.34 -5.51
C LEU A 222 -4.52 0.95 -6.76
N TYR A 223 -5.11 0.90 -7.95
CA TYR A 223 -4.41 0.44 -9.15
C TYR A 223 -3.68 1.56 -9.87
N ARG A 224 -4.21 2.79 -9.89
CA ARG A 224 -3.63 3.90 -10.67
C ARG A 224 -2.50 4.63 -9.97
N SER A 225 -2.37 4.43 -8.65
CA SER A 225 -1.40 5.17 -7.85
C SER A 225 -0.46 4.28 -7.07
N THR A 226 -0.36 2.98 -7.35
CA THR A 226 0.62 2.12 -6.65
C THR A 226 1.86 1.87 -7.46
N LEU A 227 3.01 1.95 -6.79
CA LEU A 227 4.27 1.41 -7.24
C LEU A 227 4.52 0.09 -6.51
N THR A 228 4.94 -0.92 -7.25
CA THR A 228 5.40 -2.21 -6.72
C THR A 228 6.81 -2.03 -6.18
N CYS A 229 6.99 -2.23 -4.88
CA CYS A 229 8.31 -2.42 -4.31
C CYS A 229 8.78 -3.85 -4.62
N GLY A 230 10.09 -4.10 -4.52
CA GLY A 230 10.61 -5.47 -4.58
C GLY A 230 9.93 -6.42 -3.58
N LEU A 231 10.27 -7.71 -3.68
CA LEU A 231 9.71 -8.74 -2.79
C LEU A 231 9.80 -8.30 -1.32
N TYR A 232 8.77 -8.57 -0.52
CA TYR A 232 8.75 -8.18 0.89
C TYR A 232 10.00 -8.63 1.67
N GLY A 233 10.55 -9.80 1.32
CA GLY A 233 11.80 -10.31 1.89
C GLY A 233 13.05 -9.47 1.57
N THR A 234 13.13 -8.87 0.38
CA THR A 234 14.26 -7.99 0.02
C THR A 234 14.13 -6.64 0.71
N HIS A 235 12.92 -6.08 0.76
CA HIS A 235 12.70 -4.81 1.46
C HIS A 235 12.95 -4.92 2.98
N LEU A 236 12.59 -6.06 3.58
CA LEU A 236 12.88 -6.35 4.99
C LEU A 236 14.23 -7.01 5.24
N ALA A 237 15.11 -7.09 4.24
CA ALA A 237 16.41 -7.73 4.39
C ALA A 237 17.24 -7.12 5.53
N LEU A 238 17.13 -5.80 5.74
CA LEU A 238 17.77 -5.12 6.87
C LEU A 238 17.38 -5.73 8.22
N LEU A 239 16.10 -6.09 8.40
CA LEU A 239 15.60 -6.65 9.66
C LEU A 239 16.17 -8.04 9.97
N VAL A 240 16.75 -8.75 9.00
CA VAL A 240 17.31 -10.10 9.22
C VAL A 240 18.83 -10.12 9.32
N THR A 241 19.49 -8.97 9.29
CA THR A 241 20.97 -8.86 9.30
C THR A 241 21.58 -9.22 10.65
N CYS A 242 21.28 -8.47 11.71
CA CYS A 242 21.75 -8.74 13.07
C CYS A 242 20.76 -8.23 14.13
N LYS A 243 20.94 -8.65 15.39
CA LYS A 243 20.05 -8.29 16.50
C LYS A 243 19.93 -6.78 16.73
N GLN A 244 21.05 -6.07 16.65
CA GLN A 244 21.07 -4.62 16.86
C GLN A 244 20.30 -3.90 15.76
N VAL A 245 20.60 -4.20 14.49
CA VAL A 245 19.87 -3.63 13.34
C VAL A 245 18.39 -3.95 13.42
N TYR A 246 18.03 -5.19 13.79
CA TYR A 246 16.63 -5.56 13.98
C TYR A 246 15.92 -4.69 15.02
N GLN A 247 16.54 -4.46 16.18
CA GLN A 247 15.95 -3.65 17.26
C GLN A 247 15.80 -2.18 16.89
N GLU A 248 16.76 -1.61 16.15
CA GLU A 248 16.75 -0.21 15.73
C GLU A 248 15.79 0.03 14.54
N ALA A 249 15.80 -0.86 13.55
CA ALA A 249 15.09 -0.69 12.28
C ALA A 249 13.61 -1.14 12.31
N MET A 250 13.27 -2.16 13.10
CA MET A 250 11.89 -2.69 13.17
C MET A 250 10.87 -1.61 13.61
N PRO A 251 11.12 -0.78 14.64
CA PRO A 251 10.21 0.30 15.01
C PRO A 251 10.03 1.36 13.92
N VAL A 252 11.05 1.60 13.08
CA VAL A 252 10.95 2.53 11.94
C VAL A 252 9.95 1.98 10.93
N PHE A 253 10.16 0.76 10.44
CA PHE A 253 9.29 0.17 9.42
C PHE A 253 7.85 -0.02 9.93
N TYR A 254 7.64 -0.67 11.07
CA TYR A 254 6.28 -0.96 11.54
C TYR A 254 5.62 0.23 12.25
N GLY A 255 6.40 1.12 12.85
CA GLY A 255 5.86 2.20 13.69
C GLY A 255 5.65 3.53 13.02
N GLN A 256 6.20 3.75 11.83
CA GLN A 256 6.04 5.04 11.14
C GLN A 256 5.26 4.93 9.83
N ASN A 257 5.27 3.75 9.18
CA ASN A 257 4.50 3.53 7.96
C ASN A 257 3.00 3.33 8.24
N ASN A 258 2.18 3.66 7.24
CA ASN A 258 0.75 3.37 7.23
C ASN A 258 0.47 2.10 6.43
N PHE A 259 -0.03 1.05 7.07
CA PHE A 259 -0.36 -0.20 6.38
C PHE A 259 -1.79 -0.16 5.86
N VAL A 260 -1.95 -0.30 4.54
CA VAL A 260 -3.22 -0.24 3.83
C VAL A 260 -3.67 -1.64 3.44
N CYS A 261 -4.88 -2.03 3.83
CA CYS A 261 -5.49 -3.31 3.49
C CYS A 261 -6.79 -3.09 2.70
N ARG A 262 -6.95 -3.78 1.58
CA ARG A 262 -8.12 -3.68 0.71
C ARG A 262 -9.40 -4.26 1.31
N SER A 263 -9.27 -5.05 2.38
CA SER A 263 -10.39 -5.67 3.07
C SER A 263 -9.97 -6.08 4.47
N LEU A 264 -10.97 -6.42 5.29
CA LEU A 264 -10.74 -6.99 6.62
C LEU A 264 -10.12 -8.40 6.57
N ASP A 265 -10.39 -9.17 5.53
CA ASP A 265 -9.74 -10.48 5.33
C ASP A 265 -8.23 -10.31 5.10
N GLN A 266 -7.85 -9.34 4.26
CA GLN A 266 -6.45 -9.02 4.00
C GLN A 266 -5.76 -8.47 5.26
N LEU A 267 -6.47 -7.63 6.03
CA LEU A 267 -5.99 -7.16 7.32
C LEU A 267 -5.76 -8.32 8.30
N GLN A 268 -6.69 -9.28 8.38
CA GLN A 268 -6.52 -10.46 9.21
C GLN A 268 -5.26 -11.23 8.80
N VAL A 269 -5.11 -11.55 7.51
CA VAL A 269 -3.95 -12.28 6.98
C VAL A 269 -2.66 -11.54 7.33
N PHE A 270 -2.62 -10.22 7.13
CA PHE A 270 -1.47 -9.40 7.47
C PHE A 270 -1.12 -9.49 8.95
N LEU A 271 -2.11 -9.34 9.84
CA LEU A 271 -1.90 -9.41 11.28
C LEU A 271 -1.54 -10.83 11.76
N GLU A 272 -2.06 -11.88 11.13
CA GLU A 272 -1.71 -13.28 11.42
C GLU A 272 -0.27 -13.61 10.99
N ALA A 273 0.12 -13.15 9.79
CA ALA A 273 1.46 -13.35 9.25
C ALA A 273 2.53 -12.50 9.96
N THR A 274 2.13 -11.45 10.70
CA THR A 274 3.05 -10.57 11.41
C THR A 274 3.25 -11.04 12.86
N PRO A 275 4.48 -11.42 13.27
CA PRO A 275 4.76 -11.82 14.64
C PRO A 275 4.37 -10.75 15.67
N LYS A 276 3.95 -11.18 16.88
CA LYS A 276 3.48 -10.28 17.95
C LYS A 276 4.50 -9.16 18.27
N ALA A 277 5.78 -9.49 18.29
CA ALA A 277 6.85 -8.52 18.55
C ALA A 277 6.87 -7.38 17.52
N ARG A 278 6.61 -7.66 16.23
CA ARG A 278 6.55 -6.66 15.16
C ARG A 278 5.22 -5.90 15.18
N ARG A 279 4.12 -6.63 15.39
CA ARG A 279 2.77 -6.05 15.51
C ARG A 279 2.67 -4.98 16.59
N ALA A 280 3.35 -5.18 17.72
CA ALA A 280 3.39 -4.21 18.81
C ALA A 280 3.94 -2.83 18.41
N HIS A 281 4.62 -2.71 17.26
CA HIS A 281 5.08 -1.42 16.73
C HIS A 281 4.07 -0.78 15.77
N ILE A 282 3.07 -1.50 15.25
CA ILE A 282 2.14 -0.96 14.26
C ILE A 282 1.31 0.17 14.85
N SER A 283 1.45 1.37 14.28
CA SER A 283 0.82 2.59 14.79
C SER A 283 -0.25 3.17 13.87
N ARG A 284 -0.22 2.85 12.57
CA ARG A 284 -1.13 3.39 11.55
C ARG A 284 -1.64 2.29 10.63
N ILE A 285 -2.97 2.17 10.54
CA ILE A 285 -3.62 1.21 9.67
C ILE A 285 -4.74 1.90 8.89
N THR A 286 -4.81 1.61 7.60
CA THR A 286 -5.93 1.96 6.73
C THR A 286 -6.58 0.68 6.22
N PHE A 287 -7.90 0.56 6.25
CA PHE A 287 -8.56 -0.56 5.59
C PHE A 287 -9.93 -0.21 5.02
N TYR A 288 -10.35 -0.97 4.01
CA TYR A 288 -11.74 -0.95 3.52
C TYR A 288 -12.58 -1.94 4.31
N TYR A 289 -13.66 -1.44 4.91
CA TYR A 289 -14.65 -2.24 5.60
C TYR A 289 -15.75 -2.60 4.61
N ASP A 290 -15.69 -3.85 4.14
CA ASP A 290 -16.74 -4.48 3.36
C ASP A 290 -17.67 -5.25 4.30
N ALA A 291 -18.92 -4.81 4.36
CA ALA A 291 -19.94 -5.38 5.24
C ALA A 291 -20.32 -6.83 4.83
N TYR A 292 -19.95 -7.27 3.62
CA TYR A 292 -20.14 -8.63 3.12
C TYR A 292 -19.04 -9.61 3.55
N CYS A 293 -17.86 -9.12 3.95
CA CYS A 293 -16.80 -9.96 4.49
C CYS A 293 -17.23 -10.48 5.87
N ARG A 294 -17.96 -11.61 5.88
CA ARG A 294 -18.40 -12.25 7.14
C ARG A 294 -17.32 -13.10 7.77
N ARG A 295 -16.46 -13.70 6.93
CA ARG A 295 -15.27 -14.42 7.40
C ARG A 295 -14.26 -13.37 7.82
N GLY A 296 -13.52 -13.65 8.90
CA GLY A 296 -12.38 -12.85 9.30
C GLY A 296 -12.63 -11.48 9.94
N THR A 297 -13.72 -10.78 9.62
CA THR A 297 -14.00 -9.42 10.12
C THR A 297 -13.87 -9.28 11.63
N HIS A 298 -14.52 -10.16 12.40
CA HIS A 298 -14.41 -10.10 13.85
C HIS A 298 -13.02 -10.46 14.37
N ALA A 299 -12.30 -11.37 13.68
CA ALA A 299 -10.96 -11.75 14.07
C ALA A 299 -9.97 -10.59 13.83
N ALA A 300 -9.98 -10.00 12.63
CA ALA A 300 -9.17 -8.83 12.30
C ALA A 300 -9.38 -7.68 13.29
N LEU A 301 -10.63 -7.32 13.55
CA LEU A 301 -10.96 -6.21 14.47
C LEU A 301 -10.59 -6.52 15.93
N ARG A 302 -10.66 -7.79 16.36
CA ARG A 302 -10.16 -8.19 17.70
C ARG A 302 -8.63 -8.07 17.76
N MET A 303 -7.93 -8.51 16.72
CA MET A 303 -6.47 -8.37 16.65
C MET A 303 -6.05 -6.90 16.62
N LEU A 304 -6.80 -6.02 15.95
CA LEU A 304 -6.59 -4.58 16.01
C LEU A 304 -6.77 -4.03 17.43
N LYS A 305 -7.82 -4.46 18.12
CA LYS A 305 -8.10 -4.04 19.51
C LYS A 305 -6.95 -4.39 20.46
N GLU A 306 -6.23 -5.47 20.19
CA GLU A 306 -5.05 -5.90 20.97
C GLU A 306 -3.78 -5.08 20.68
N GLN A 307 -3.80 -4.17 19.70
CA GLN A 307 -2.64 -3.34 19.37
C GLN A 307 -2.53 -2.12 20.30
N GLU A 308 -1.59 -2.16 21.23
CA GLU A 308 -1.38 -1.10 22.24
C GLU A 308 -0.87 0.22 21.65
N ARG A 309 -0.15 0.16 20.52
CA ARG A 309 0.46 1.33 19.87
C ARG A 309 -0.31 1.85 18.65
N LEU A 310 -1.48 1.30 18.37
CA LEU A 310 -2.31 1.76 17.26
C LEU A 310 -2.86 3.16 17.60
N HIS A 311 -2.38 4.17 16.90
CA HIS A 311 -2.71 5.58 17.16
C HIS A 311 -3.56 6.20 16.06
N THR A 312 -3.35 5.81 14.80
CA THR A 312 -4.12 6.33 13.67
C THR A 312 -4.87 5.20 12.99
N LEU A 313 -6.17 5.38 12.78
CA LEU A 313 -7.01 4.43 12.06
C LEU A 313 -7.81 5.11 10.96
N HIS A 314 -7.59 4.70 9.71
CA HIS A 314 -8.39 5.15 8.57
C HIS A 314 -9.31 4.02 8.12
N VAL A 315 -10.61 4.28 8.08
CA VAL A 315 -11.62 3.27 7.71
C VAL A 315 -12.38 3.75 6.48
N TRP A 316 -12.15 3.07 5.37
CA TRP A 316 -12.88 3.26 4.11
C TRP A 316 -14.18 2.47 4.14
N ILE A 317 -15.28 3.14 3.85
CA ILE A 317 -16.59 2.56 4.10
C ILE A 317 -17.65 3.24 3.20
N SER A 318 -18.55 2.47 2.54
CA SER A 318 -19.75 3.01 1.83
C SER A 318 -21.12 2.79 2.49
N GLU A 319 -21.98 3.83 2.53
CA GLU A 319 -23.31 3.86 3.20
C GLU A 319 -24.22 2.74 2.79
N PHE A 320 -24.12 2.44 1.52
CA PHE A 320 -24.82 1.35 0.92
C PHE A 320 -24.49 -0.02 1.54
N ASP A 321 -23.22 -0.28 1.85
CA ASP A 321 -22.77 -1.60 2.32
C ASP A 321 -23.37 -1.93 3.70
N TRP A 322 -23.52 -0.96 4.61
CA TRP A 322 -24.10 -1.24 5.93
C TRP A 322 -25.61 -1.24 5.90
N LEU A 323 -26.24 -0.36 5.12
CA LEU A 323 -27.69 -0.40 4.94
C LEU A 323 -28.15 -1.80 4.51
N LYS A 324 -27.35 -2.48 3.68
CA LYS A 324 -27.60 -3.88 3.30
C LYS A 324 -27.30 -4.91 4.39
N VAL A 325 -26.27 -4.72 5.22
CA VAL A 325 -26.07 -5.59 6.41
C VAL A 325 -27.21 -5.46 7.41
N THR A 326 -27.88 -4.31 7.44
CA THR A 326 -29.11 -4.21 8.20
C THR A 326 -30.24 -4.99 7.57
N THR A 327 -30.33 -5.28 6.27
CA THR A 327 -31.48 -6.05 5.74
C THR A 327 -31.40 -7.56 6.04
N THR A 328 -32.49 -8.15 6.54
CA THR A 328 -32.63 -9.61 6.69
C THR A 328 -32.90 -10.30 5.34
N THR A 329 -32.96 -11.63 5.31
CA THR A 329 -33.40 -12.38 4.12
C THR A 329 -34.83 -12.06 3.70
N ARG A 330 -35.63 -11.47 4.61
CA ARG A 330 -36.93 -10.92 4.27
C ARG A 330 -36.72 -9.49 3.75
N PRO A 331 -37.15 -9.18 2.51
CA PRO A 331 -37.11 -7.81 2.02
C PRO A 331 -37.84 -6.91 3.02
N LEU A 332 -37.22 -5.77 3.36
CA LEU A 332 -37.75 -4.69 4.22
C LEU A 332 -37.53 -4.79 5.75
N VAL A 333 -37.09 -5.90 6.34
CA VAL A 333 -36.81 -5.93 7.80
C VAL A 333 -35.33 -5.64 8.07
N ARG A 334 -35.05 -4.57 8.83
CA ARG A 334 -33.70 -4.26 9.32
C ARG A 334 -33.35 -5.14 10.55
N LYS A 335 -32.39 -6.06 10.41
CA LYS A 335 -31.66 -6.83 11.43
C LYS A 335 -31.11 -5.96 12.57
N TYR A 336 -30.61 -4.77 12.25
CA TYR A 336 -30.10 -3.81 13.24
C TYR A 336 -30.83 -2.48 13.07
N LYS A 337 -31.33 -1.93 14.17
CA LYS A 337 -32.04 -0.64 14.16
C LYS A 337 -31.05 0.52 13.98
N ASN A 338 -29.89 0.46 14.65
CA ASN A 338 -28.84 1.47 14.58
C ASN A 338 -27.51 0.90 14.10
N VAL A 339 -26.68 1.74 13.49
CA VAL A 339 -25.29 1.40 13.10
C VAL A 339 -24.46 0.93 14.30
N SER A 340 -24.68 1.55 15.46
CA SER A 340 -23.99 1.23 16.72
C SER A 340 -24.29 -0.17 17.26
N ASP A 341 -25.36 -0.82 16.78
CA ASP A 341 -25.77 -2.17 17.19
C ASP A 341 -25.04 -3.26 16.38
N ILE A 342 -24.36 -2.87 15.29
CA ILE A 342 -23.63 -3.81 14.45
C ILE A 342 -22.42 -4.33 15.23
N PRO A 343 -22.26 -5.66 15.42
CA PRO A 343 -21.21 -6.20 16.28
C PRO A 343 -19.78 -5.79 15.87
N ALA A 344 -19.51 -5.65 14.57
CA ALA A 344 -18.20 -5.18 14.10
C ALA A 344 -17.94 -3.71 14.46
N ILE A 345 -18.95 -2.83 14.37
CA ILE A 345 -18.87 -1.44 14.82
C ILE A 345 -18.67 -1.36 16.34
N GLN A 346 -19.30 -2.26 17.10
CA GLN A 346 -19.07 -2.34 18.56
C GLN A 346 -17.62 -2.71 18.90
N ILE A 347 -17.01 -3.65 18.16
CA ILE A 347 -15.60 -3.98 18.33
C ILE A 347 -14.72 -2.78 17.98
N LEU A 348 -14.99 -2.13 16.84
CA LEU A 348 -14.28 -0.94 16.37
C LEU A 348 -14.33 0.19 17.42
N ARG A 349 -15.51 0.48 17.98
CA ARG A 349 -15.70 1.43 19.11
C ARG A 349 -15.01 1.02 20.41
N SER A 350 -14.64 -0.25 20.54
CA SER A 350 -13.96 -0.78 21.73
C SER A 350 -12.44 -0.70 21.65
N ILE A 351 -11.87 -0.32 20.49
CA ILE A 351 -10.44 -0.03 20.35
C ILE A 351 -10.12 1.20 21.22
N ARG A 352 -8.95 1.20 21.84
CA ARG A 352 -8.46 2.22 22.77
C ARG A 352 -7.09 2.70 22.33
N GLY A 353 -6.65 3.88 22.79
CA GLY A 353 -5.33 4.43 22.47
C GLY A 353 -5.22 5.10 21.09
N LEU A 354 -6.33 5.17 20.35
CA LEU A 354 -6.42 5.90 19.09
C LEU A 354 -6.37 7.41 19.36
N LYS A 355 -5.43 8.09 18.71
CA LYS A 355 -5.30 9.55 18.69
C LYS A 355 -6.09 10.15 17.53
N GLU A 356 -6.22 9.41 16.44
CA GLU A 356 -6.86 9.86 15.21
C GLU A 356 -7.67 8.72 14.59
N VAL A 357 -8.92 9.02 14.22
CA VAL A 357 -9.79 8.09 13.48
C VAL A 357 -10.50 8.85 12.38
N THR A 358 -10.30 8.42 11.14
CA THR A 358 -10.87 9.08 9.97
C THR A 358 -11.69 8.07 9.16
N PHE A 359 -12.94 8.44 8.91
CA PHE A 359 -13.86 7.66 8.08
C PHE A 359 -13.97 8.28 6.71
N HIS A 360 -13.68 7.47 5.69
CA HIS A 360 -13.61 7.86 4.30
C HIS A 360 -14.72 7.19 3.48
N GLY A 361 -15.14 7.83 2.38
CA GLY A 361 -16.26 7.39 1.54
C GLY A 361 -17.58 8.07 1.91
N ASP A 362 -18.68 7.61 1.30
CA ASP A 362 -20.05 8.04 1.59
C ASP A 362 -20.49 7.47 2.94
N CYS A 363 -20.12 8.11 4.05
CA CYS A 363 -20.22 7.50 5.38
C CYS A 363 -20.68 8.42 6.50
N ASP A 364 -21.47 9.46 6.19
CA ASP A 364 -21.83 10.51 7.14
C ASP A 364 -22.48 9.98 8.42
N THR A 365 -23.39 8.99 8.29
CA THR A 365 -24.04 8.36 9.44
C THR A 365 -23.03 7.64 10.35
N VAL A 366 -22.08 6.92 9.76
CA VAL A 366 -21.03 6.19 10.50
C VAL A 366 -20.07 7.19 11.14
N ARG A 367 -19.62 8.19 10.37
CA ARG A 367 -18.72 9.24 10.84
C ARG A 367 -19.30 9.98 12.05
N TYR A 368 -20.57 10.36 11.99
CA TYR A 368 -21.28 11.05 13.07
C TYR A 368 -21.43 10.17 14.32
N LEU A 369 -21.94 8.94 14.16
CA LEU A 369 -22.27 8.06 15.28
C LEU A 369 -21.06 7.34 15.90
N VAL A 370 -20.02 7.08 15.12
CA VAL A 370 -18.88 6.24 15.52
C VAL A 370 -17.62 7.07 15.73
N GLY A 371 -17.34 8.04 14.85
CA GLY A 371 -16.11 8.83 14.88
C GLY A 371 -15.91 9.57 16.20
N SER A 372 -16.97 10.20 16.71
CA SER A 372 -16.88 10.94 17.97
C SER A 372 -16.65 10.04 19.19
N ASP A 373 -17.01 8.76 19.14
CA ASP A 373 -16.84 7.83 20.27
C ASP A 373 -15.44 7.20 20.34
N MET A 374 -14.73 7.17 19.22
CA MET A 374 -13.42 6.49 19.11
C MET A 374 -12.23 7.40 19.42
N THR A 375 -12.39 8.72 19.25
CA THR A 375 -11.34 9.72 19.44
C THR A 375 -11.47 10.49 20.74
N LYS A 376 -12.66 10.54 21.34
CA LYS A 376 -12.80 11.06 22.71
C LYS A 376 -11.93 10.20 23.60
N GLU A 377 -10.89 10.81 24.17
CA GLU A 377 -10.41 10.39 25.48
C GLU A 377 -11.66 10.38 26.35
N LYS A 378 -12.25 9.19 26.53
CA LYS A 378 -13.28 9.03 27.53
C LYS A 378 -12.56 9.35 28.82
N ALA A 379 -12.66 10.61 29.25
CA ALA A 379 -12.40 11.01 30.61
C ALA A 379 -13.17 9.96 31.41
N PHE A 380 -12.43 9.05 32.04
CA PHE A 380 -13.05 8.03 32.85
C PHE A 380 -13.98 8.79 33.79
N PRO A 381 -15.28 8.49 33.85
CA PRO A 381 -15.99 8.84 35.06
C PRO A 381 -15.25 8.06 36.13
N LEU A 382 -14.37 8.74 36.86
CA LEU A 382 -13.90 8.30 38.15
C LEU A 382 -15.19 8.15 38.94
N THR A 383 -15.76 6.95 38.94
CA THR A 383 -16.81 6.59 39.86
C THR A 383 -16.16 6.61 41.24
N PHE A 384 -16.09 7.80 41.82
CA PHE A 384 -16.00 7.96 43.25
C PHE A 384 -17.22 7.25 43.82
N LYS A 385 -17.01 6.03 44.34
CA LYS A 385 -17.96 5.39 45.23
C LYS A 385 -17.99 6.18 46.55
N ALA A 386 -18.60 7.35 46.54
CA ALA A 386 -19.03 8.01 47.78
C ALA A 386 -20.30 7.29 48.25
N LYS A 387 -20.14 6.19 48.99
CA LYS A 387 -21.21 5.66 49.84
C LYS A 387 -21.34 6.58 51.06
N ALA A 388 -21.98 7.74 50.89
CA ALA A 388 -22.52 8.48 52.02
C ALA A 388 -23.82 7.78 52.47
N LYS A 389 -23.70 7.05 53.57
CA LYS A 389 -24.78 6.35 54.26
C LYS A 389 -25.73 7.40 54.87
N VAL A 390 -26.80 7.74 54.16
CA VAL A 390 -27.90 8.55 54.72
C VAL A 390 -28.62 7.70 55.79
N ARG A 391 -28.36 8.01 57.07
CA ARG A 391 -29.15 7.50 58.21
C ARG A 391 -30.55 8.12 58.13
N ARG A 392 -31.58 7.27 58.07
CA ARG A 392 -32.97 7.67 58.34
C ARG A 392 -33.09 8.04 59.83
N PRO A 393 -33.79 9.12 60.19
CA PRO A 393 -34.12 9.40 61.59
C PRO A 393 -35.16 8.38 62.09
N GLU A 394 -34.91 7.83 63.28
CA GLU A 394 -35.85 7.01 64.05
C GLU A 394 -37.04 7.87 64.49
N VAL A 395 -38.24 7.37 64.22
CA VAL A 395 -39.50 7.91 64.74
C VAL A 395 -39.66 7.41 66.17
N THR A 396 -39.44 8.29 67.14
CA THR A 396 -39.74 8.02 68.56
C THR A 396 -41.26 8.06 68.76
N GLN A 397 -41.84 6.91 69.12
CA GLN A 397 -43.22 6.82 69.58
C GLN A 397 -43.32 7.34 71.01
N LEU A 398 -44.11 8.41 71.20
CA LEU A 398 -44.59 8.86 72.50
C LEU A 398 -45.65 7.86 73.00
N LYS A 399 -45.33 7.12 74.06
CA LYS A 399 -46.32 6.42 74.88
C LYS A 399 -46.95 7.42 75.84
N SER A 400 -48.24 7.65 75.68
CA SER A 400 -49.13 8.20 76.69
C SER A 400 -49.65 7.06 77.56
N THR A 401 -49.48 7.15 78.88
CA THR A 401 -50.41 6.56 79.85
C THR A 401 -50.44 7.40 81.11
N GLU A 402 -51.66 7.67 81.53
CA GLU A 402 -52.09 8.01 82.89
C GLU A 402 -51.58 7.00 83.93
#